data_AF-D6RQW6-F1
#
_entry.id   AF-D6RQW6-F1
#
_cell.length_a   1.000
_cell.length_b   1.000
_cell.length_c   1.000
_cell.angle_alpha   90.00
_cell.angle_beta   90.00
_cell.angle_gamma   90.00
#
_symmetry.space_group_name_H-M   'P 1'
#
loop_
_entity.id
_entity.type
_entity.pdbx_description
1 polymer ?
#
loop_
_entity_poly.entity_id
_entity_poly.type
_entity_poly.pdbx_seq_one_letter_code
_entity_poly.pdbx_strand_id
1 'polypeptide(L)'
;MDDDMDLALHCPQDDAFSKLEVVLLTCTENNLAFLDIFFGDWPILSIIRLGLCNLTLYTLVRGYLDRTWNVLDFLGRWFREPDRALKMMDDAQASAYGANVLRFFLRGVDETEPLDLCVPVHQVYRVATVILMDGFDFVDFSGSNASSFTRALEVAFSAGNSTRDSRSGERSLSASSLSAMMFLFRRTTAYPCGTSVIHEITLHLVTCEPHRYILSQHSTALMCHITSQGAVCPFALATLATFRSFAVGDEANKASGFMKQEGRYQLYSSGTVIANYEMVSGRSGRSQTYLEVVNGRRFMGDRHCWFIPASIGDSVMEDVGQYHGPTFEVFDVRSGVVEGEAYLRIGEPFILSPTLNTHLHNRDRLFVKHSANTLTVIDYANEDNPGVNVELAVTDRWTLQTFNRFVHQTFSFRNLKGIKSSPPIPGFYTAPQITYVADAALYAVGCKWSTIVSLPLPECGEDLHVGNFFPNGAFSARIVELPGTSLPTWHDYRIFVDNYSGPCAANTSVLTMFGIPWSGNIMLVRYANPEAKFRRGSSRFQHILRSELGFCNLVVALWLRQVIATGLYGDAVKFDDSDNSSKLFK
;
A
#
# COMPACT_ATOMS: atom_id res chain seq x y z
N MET A 1 9.14 -51.10 56.32
CA MET A 1 9.22 -52.32 55.51
C MET A 1 7.92 -52.49 54.76
N ASP A 2 7.65 -51.80 53.68
CA ASP A 2 8.25 -50.64 53.01
C ASP A 2 7.24 -50.26 51.91
N ASP A 3 7.37 -49.01 51.46
CA ASP A 3 6.79 -48.44 50.24
C ASP A 3 5.32 -47.99 50.29
N ASP A 4 5.10 -46.93 51.08
CA ASP A 4 4.29 -45.79 50.66
C ASP A 4 4.78 -45.27 49.29
N MET A 5 4.13 -45.73 48.22
CA MET A 5 4.19 -45.05 46.92
C MET A 5 3.22 -43.87 46.95
N ASP A 6 3.66 -42.77 47.53
CA ASP A 6 3.22 -41.43 47.16
C ASP A 6 3.62 -41.17 45.70
N LEU A 7 2.83 -41.71 44.77
CA LEU A 7 2.73 -41.21 43.41
C LEU A 7 1.93 -39.91 43.46
N ALA A 8 2.56 -38.88 44.03
CA ALA A 8 2.26 -37.52 43.67
C ALA A 8 2.49 -37.41 42.16
N LEU A 9 1.40 -37.53 41.40
CA LEU A 9 1.28 -36.94 40.08
C LEU A 9 1.59 -35.45 40.27
N HIS A 10 2.87 -35.09 40.15
CA HIS A 10 3.27 -33.78 39.71
C HIS A 10 2.68 -33.62 38.31
N CYS A 11 1.41 -33.18 38.28
CA CYS A 11 0.93 -32.36 37.18
C CYS A 11 2.00 -31.27 37.03
N PRO A 12 2.71 -31.17 35.90
CA PRO A 12 3.55 -30.01 35.68
C PRO A 12 2.61 -28.83 35.87
N GLN A 13 2.88 -27.99 36.88
CA GLN A 13 2.14 -26.76 37.03
C GLN A 13 2.42 -25.97 35.75
N ASP A 14 1.42 -26.02 34.88
CA ASP A 14 1.31 -25.30 33.64
C ASP A 14 1.48 -23.81 33.94
N ASP A 15 2.71 -23.31 33.89
CA ASP A 15 2.96 -21.90 33.62
C ASP A 15 2.58 -21.64 32.14
N ALA A 16 1.29 -21.82 31.81
CA ALA A 16 0.71 -21.62 30.49
C ALA A 16 0.84 -20.16 30.03
N PHE A 17 1.10 -19.25 30.97
CA PHE A 17 1.31 -17.84 30.75
C PHE A 17 2.71 -17.42 31.19
N SER A 18 3.36 -16.60 30.37
CA SER A 18 4.55 -15.87 30.78
C SER A 18 4.23 -14.91 31.92
N LYS A 19 5.24 -14.58 32.74
CA LYS A 19 5.11 -13.58 33.80
C LYS A 19 4.59 -12.23 33.30
N LEU A 20 4.95 -11.86 32.06
CA LEU A 20 4.44 -10.63 31.44
C LEU A 20 2.93 -10.72 31.20
N GLU A 21 2.43 -11.82 30.65
CA GLU A 21 0.99 -12.02 30.44
C GLU A 21 0.22 -11.99 31.75
N VAL A 22 0.71 -12.65 32.81
CA VAL A 22 0.06 -12.62 34.12
C VAL A 22 -0.07 -11.19 34.65
N VAL A 23 1.00 -10.39 34.55
CA VAL A 23 0.97 -8.97 34.97
C VAL A 23 0.00 -8.17 34.12
N LEU A 24 0.06 -8.29 32.79
CA LEU A 24 -0.81 -7.52 31.91
C LEU A 24 -2.28 -7.88 32.11
N LEU A 25 -2.62 -9.18 32.24
CA LEU A 25 -3.98 -9.63 32.51
C LEU A 25 -4.47 -9.11 33.86
N THR A 26 -3.71 -9.34 34.93
CA THR A 26 -4.10 -8.92 36.29
C THR A 26 -4.29 -7.40 36.38
N CYS A 27 -3.39 -6.62 35.76
CA CYS A 27 -3.52 -5.16 35.78
C CYS A 27 -4.69 -4.66 34.90
N THR A 28 -4.93 -5.31 33.76
CA THR A 28 -6.01 -4.92 32.82
C THR A 28 -7.39 -5.27 33.37
N GLU A 29 -7.55 -6.41 34.06
CA GLU A 29 -8.78 -6.80 34.76
C GLU A 29 -9.21 -5.77 35.81
N ASN A 30 -8.23 -5.19 36.52
CA ASN A 30 -8.48 -4.18 37.54
C ASN A 30 -8.65 -2.76 36.95
N ASN A 31 -7.98 -2.46 35.84
CA ASN A 31 -8.00 -1.14 35.23
C ASN A 31 -7.60 -1.18 33.74
N LEU A 32 -8.57 -1.01 32.85
CA LEU A 32 -8.31 -0.91 31.41
C LEU A 32 -7.37 0.24 31.03
N ALA A 33 -7.34 1.35 31.79
CA ALA A 33 -6.43 2.47 31.55
C ALA A 33 -4.96 2.10 31.79
N PHE A 34 -4.69 0.96 32.45
CA PHE A 34 -3.32 0.46 32.61
C PHE A 34 -2.64 0.23 31.26
N LEU A 35 -3.36 -0.30 30.26
CA LEU A 35 -2.79 -0.52 28.92
C LEU A 35 -2.37 0.80 28.26
N ASP A 36 -3.11 1.88 28.49
CA ASP A 36 -2.79 3.20 27.94
C ASP A 36 -1.50 3.75 28.53
N ILE A 37 -1.31 3.56 29.84
CA ILE A 37 -0.08 3.95 30.55
C ILE A 37 1.08 3.05 30.12
N PHE A 38 0.86 1.73 30.08
CA PHE A 38 1.89 0.75 29.77
C PHE A 38 2.43 0.93 28.35
N PHE A 39 1.55 1.15 27.38
CA PHE A 39 1.92 1.31 25.97
C PHE A 39 2.13 2.77 25.53
N GLY A 40 1.80 3.75 26.36
CA GLY A 40 1.80 5.18 26.01
C GLY A 40 3.10 5.65 25.36
N ASP A 41 4.23 5.25 25.92
CA ASP A 41 5.57 5.63 25.43
C ASP A 41 6.21 4.61 24.49
N TRP A 42 5.55 3.46 24.25
CA TRP A 42 6.12 2.40 23.43
C TRP A 42 6.03 2.75 21.94
N PRO A 43 7.09 2.52 21.14
CA PRO A 43 7.00 2.61 19.68
C PRO A 43 5.93 1.65 19.16
N ILE A 44 5.11 2.11 18.22
CA ILE A 44 4.00 1.32 17.68
C ILE A 44 4.42 -0.05 17.16
N LEU A 45 5.56 -0.13 16.47
CA LEU A 45 6.06 -1.39 15.94
C LEU A 45 6.38 -2.39 17.05
N SER A 46 6.82 -1.92 18.22
CA SER A 46 7.08 -2.78 19.38
C SER A 46 5.78 -3.35 19.95
N ILE A 47 4.73 -2.53 20.00
CA ILE A 47 3.39 -2.95 20.46
C ILE A 47 2.82 -4.02 19.51
N ILE A 48 2.87 -3.77 18.20
CA ILE A 48 2.40 -4.73 17.20
C ILE A 48 3.22 -6.03 17.30
N ARG A 49 4.55 -5.95 17.41
CA ARG A 49 5.41 -7.13 17.57
C ARG A 49 5.10 -7.93 18.83
N LEU A 50 4.77 -7.26 19.94
CA LEU A 50 4.34 -7.94 21.16
C LEU A 50 3.07 -8.77 20.94
N GLY A 51 2.12 -8.22 20.18
CA GLY A 51 0.89 -8.93 19.80
C GLY A 51 1.14 -10.15 18.91
N LEU A 52 2.29 -10.23 18.23
CA LEU A 52 2.66 -11.39 17.40
C LEU A 52 3.32 -12.52 18.22
N CYS A 53 3.63 -12.30 19.50
CA CYS A 53 4.31 -13.30 20.32
C CYS A 53 3.38 -14.46 20.74
N ASN A 54 2.11 -14.18 21.06
CA ASN A 54 1.10 -15.18 21.36
C ASN A 54 -0.33 -14.59 21.30
N LEU A 55 -1.35 -15.45 21.41
CA LEU A 55 -2.76 -15.07 21.29
C LEU A 55 -3.26 -14.15 22.42
N THR A 56 -2.78 -14.33 23.64
CA THR A 56 -3.15 -13.50 24.81
C THR A 56 -2.68 -12.06 24.60
N LEU A 57 -1.40 -11.89 24.26
CA LEU A 57 -0.79 -10.61 23.96
C LEU A 57 -1.41 -9.97 22.72
N TYR A 58 -1.74 -10.78 21.70
CA TYR A 58 -2.49 -10.31 20.53
C TYR A 58 -3.80 -9.63 20.96
N THR A 59 -4.56 -10.29 21.84
CA THR A 59 -5.87 -9.79 22.31
C THR A 59 -5.72 -8.51 23.12
N LEU A 60 -4.75 -8.46 24.05
CA LEU A 60 -4.45 -7.27 24.84
C LEU A 60 -3.99 -6.09 23.98
N VAL A 61 -3.08 -6.35 23.04
CA VAL A 61 -2.61 -5.34 22.09
C VAL A 61 -3.76 -4.84 21.25
N ARG A 62 -4.60 -5.73 20.70
CA ARG A 62 -5.77 -5.35 19.90
C ARG A 62 -6.73 -4.48 20.69
N GLY A 63 -7.08 -4.86 21.93
CA GLY A 63 -7.93 -4.04 22.79
C GLY A 63 -7.34 -2.65 23.08
N TYR A 64 -6.01 -2.54 23.20
CA TYR A 64 -5.34 -1.26 23.27
C TYR A 64 -5.41 -0.46 21.95
N LEU A 65 -5.13 -1.11 20.82
CA LEU A 65 -5.18 -0.46 19.49
C LEU A 65 -6.59 0.11 19.22
N ASP A 66 -7.62 -0.68 19.47
CA ASP A 66 -9.02 -0.35 19.21
C ASP A 66 -9.49 0.87 20.01
N ARG A 67 -9.02 1.00 21.26
CA ARG A 67 -9.31 2.18 22.10
C ARG A 67 -8.49 3.40 21.74
N THR A 68 -7.23 3.19 21.39
CA THR A 68 -6.29 4.29 21.14
C THR A 68 -6.55 4.97 19.80
N TRP A 69 -6.90 4.18 18.78
CA TRP A 69 -7.14 4.66 17.42
C TRP A 69 -8.58 4.44 16.97
N ASN A 70 -9.50 5.05 17.72
CA ASN A 70 -10.91 5.08 17.36
C ASN A 70 -11.24 6.34 16.54
N VAL A 71 -11.63 6.16 15.28
CA VAL A 71 -11.97 7.26 14.36
C VAL A 71 -13.22 8.02 14.81
N LEU A 72 -14.22 7.35 15.36
CA LEU A 72 -15.43 7.99 15.86
C LEU A 72 -15.13 8.83 17.11
N ASP A 73 -14.33 8.31 18.04
CA ASP A 73 -13.90 9.09 19.22
C ASP A 73 -13.08 10.31 18.81
N PHE A 74 -12.21 10.16 17.80
CA PHE A 74 -11.46 11.27 17.22
C PHE A 74 -12.41 12.33 16.66
N LEU A 75 -13.36 11.95 15.79
CA LEU A 75 -14.33 12.90 15.21
C LEU A 75 -15.25 13.50 16.28
N GLY A 76 -15.58 12.74 17.33
CA GLY A 76 -16.42 13.16 18.44
C GLY A 76 -15.88 14.36 19.24
N ARG A 77 -14.58 14.65 19.11
CA ARG A 77 -13.97 15.86 19.71
C ARG A 77 -14.41 17.15 19.01
N TRP A 78 -14.78 17.07 17.74
CA TRP A 78 -15.25 18.22 16.95
C TRP A 78 -16.76 18.13 16.67
N PHE A 79 -17.30 16.94 16.42
CA PHE A 79 -18.70 16.75 16.05
C PHE A 79 -19.52 16.18 17.20
N ARG A 80 -20.75 16.68 17.42
CA ARG A 80 -21.66 16.09 18.43
C ARG A 80 -22.15 14.71 18.04
N GLU A 81 -22.32 14.49 16.74
CA GLU A 81 -22.76 13.22 16.14
C GLU A 81 -21.64 12.69 15.21
N PRO A 82 -20.63 11.95 15.74
CA PRO A 82 -19.50 11.50 14.94
C PRO A 82 -19.90 10.57 13.79
N ASP A 83 -20.91 9.72 13.95
CA ASP A 83 -21.45 8.87 12.87
C ASP A 83 -22.01 9.69 11.70
N ARG A 84 -22.68 10.80 12.03
CA ARG A 84 -23.22 11.73 11.03
C ARG A 84 -22.10 12.46 10.29
N ALA A 85 -21.03 12.83 11.00
CA ALA A 85 -19.84 13.40 10.40
C ALA A 85 -19.12 12.40 9.48
N LEU A 86 -18.97 11.14 9.92
CA LEU A 86 -18.38 10.07 9.12
C LEU A 86 -19.20 9.80 7.85
N LYS A 87 -20.54 9.77 7.96
CA LYS A 87 -21.44 9.65 6.82
C LYS A 87 -21.34 10.85 5.87
N MET A 88 -21.26 12.08 6.40
CA MET A 88 -21.02 13.27 5.60
C MET A 88 -19.71 13.16 4.82
N MET A 89 -18.64 12.65 5.46
CA MET A 89 -17.36 12.44 4.78
C MET A 89 -17.47 11.43 3.64
N ASP A 90 -18.26 10.37 3.81
CA ASP A 90 -18.51 9.39 2.75
C ASP A 90 -19.26 10.02 1.57
N ASP A 91 -20.39 10.65 1.88
CA ASP A 91 -21.31 11.28 0.92
C ASP A 91 -20.67 12.42 0.12
N ALA A 92 -19.68 13.10 0.71
CA ALA A 92 -18.97 14.23 0.12
C ALA A 92 -17.55 13.88 -0.37
N GLN A 93 -17.13 12.61 -0.22
CA GLN A 93 -15.73 12.19 -0.44
C GLN A 93 -14.72 13.10 0.27
N ALA A 94 -15.05 13.57 1.48
CA ALA A 94 -14.21 14.45 2.27
C ALA A 94 -13.17 13.66 3.08
N SER A 95 -12.04 14.31 3.36
CA SER A 95 -10.98 13.73 4.17
C SER A 95 -10.54 14.71 5.25
N ALA A 96 -10.44 14.27 6.50
CA ALA A 96 -9.74 15.02 7.54
C ALA A 96 -8.24 14.79 7.39
N TYR A 97 -7.40 15.80 7.60
CA TYR A 97 -5.95 15.67 7.48
C TYR A 97 -5.22 16.65 8.41
N GLY A 98 -3.90 16.76 8.28
CA GLY A 98 -3.11 17.78 8.97
C GLY A 98 -2.68 17.37 10.38
N ALA A 99 -2.46 18.40 11.22
CA ALA A 99 -1.83 18.28 12.54
C ALA A 99 -2.56 17.31 13.48
N ASN A 100 -3.87 17.48 13.61
CA ASN A 100 -4.69 16.68 14.52
C ASN A 100 -4.79 15.22 14.09
N VAL A 101 -4.84 14.96 12.78
CA VAL A 101 -4.82 13.59 12.27
C VAL A 101 -3.46 12.94 12.50
N LEU A 102 -2.36 13.68 12.33
CA LEU A 102 -1.05 13.14 12.72
C LEU A 102 -0.98 12.83 14.22
N ARG A 103 -1.49 13.73 15.08
CA ARG A 103 -1.57 13.49 16.53
C ARG A 103 -2.39 12.24 16.84
N PHE A 104 -3.49 11.98 16.13
CA PHE A 104 -4.24 10.73 16.23
C PHE A 104 -3.34 9.51 16.02
N PHE A 105 -2.54 9.47 14.96
CA PHE A 105 -1.57 8.38 14.74
C PHE A 105 -0.49 8.30 15.82
N LEU A 106 -0.06 9.44 16.36
CA LEU A 106 0.93 9.53 17.43
C LEU A 106 0.36 9.32 18.84
N ARG A 107 -0.96 9.10 18.97
CA ARG A 107 -1.68 8.95 20.26
C ARG A 107 -1.68 10.22 21.11
N GLY A 108 -1.43 11.36 20.49
CA GLY A 108 -1.52 12.68 21.13
C GLY A 108 -2.96 13.18 21.14
N VAL A 109 -3.31 13.90 22.20
CA VAL A 109 -4.58 14.64 22.30
C VAL A 109 -4.24 16.12 22.47
N ASP A 110 -4.69 16.93 21.53
CA ASP A 110 -4.64 18.38 21.63
C ASP A 110 -5.85 18.95 20.90
N GLU A 111 -6.89 19.33 21.65
CA GLU A 111 -8.14 19.84 21.10
C GLU A 111 -8.08 21.33 20.76
N THR A 112 -6.94 21.99 21.03
CA THR A 112 -6.80 23.44 20.82
C THR A 112 -6.65 23.83 19.35
N GLU A 113 -6.37 22.84 18.50
CA GLU A 113 -6.04 23.04 17.09
C GLU A 113 -7.25 22.77 16.20
N PRO A 114 -7.39 23.49 15.08
CA PRO A 114 -8.48 23.24 14.14
C PRO A 114 -8.40 21.84 13.53
N LEU A 115 -9.55 21.23 13.27
CA LEU A 115 -9.65 20.06 12.41
C LEU A 115 -9.62 20.51 10.95
N ASP A 116 -8.60 20.12 10.20
CA ASP A 116 -8.52 20.42 8.77
C ASP A 116 -9.34 19.39 7.97
N LEU A 117 -10.38 19.84 7.27
CA LEU A 117 -11.20 19.05 6.37
C LEU A 117 -10.94 19.44 4.92
N CYS A 118 -10.51 18.50 4.10
CA CYS A 118 -10.34 18.69 2.67
C CYS A 118 -11.57 18.17 1.91
N VAL A 119 -12.17 19.03 1.09
CA VAL A 119 -13.46 18.78 0.44
C VAL A 119 -13.42 19.20 -1.03
N PRO A 120 -13.95 18.38 -1.96
CA PRO A 120 -14.14 18.81 -3.34
C PRO A 120 -15.04 20.05 -3.42
N VAL A 121 -14.68 21.03 -4.26
CA VAL A 121 -15.44 22.27 -4.45
C VAL A 121 -16.93 22.02 -4.71
N HIS A 122 -17.27 21.00 -5.48
CA HIS A 122 -18.67 20.68 -5.82
C HIS A 122 -19.49 20.09 -4.66
N GLN A 123 -18.83 19.67 -3.57
CA GLN A 123 -19.46 19.10 -2.36
C GLN A 123 -19.53 20.09 -1.19
N VAL A 124 -19.03 21.31 -1.36
CA VAL A 124 -18.88 22.30 -0.28
C VAL A 124 -20.15 22.55 0.52
N TYR A 125 -21.29 22.74 -0.15
CA TYR A 125 -22.54 23.08 0.51
C TYR A 125 -23.01 21.95 1.44
N ARG A 126 -22.86 20.70 1.00
CA ARG A 126 -23.24 19.52 1.79
C ARG A 126 -22.45 19.45 3.09
N VAL A 127 -21.13 19.61 3.01
CA VAL A 127 -20.26 19.59 4.20
C VAL A 127 -20.52 20.79 5.11
N ALA A 128 -20.60 21.99 4.54
CA ALA A 128 -20.84 23.21 5.32
C ALA A 128 -22.20 23.17 6.05
N THR A 129 -23.26 22.63 5.43
CA THR A 129 -24.55 22.45 6.10
C THR A 129 -24.43 21.58 7.34
N VAL A 130 -23.71 20.45 7.27
CA VAL A 130 -23.53 19.56 8.43
C VAL A 130 -22.73 20.25 9.54
N ILE A 131 -21.64 20.96 9.20
CA ILE A 131 -20.83 21.74 10.16
C ILE A 131 -21.68 22.80 10.86
N LEU A 132 -22.47 23.58 10.11
CA LEU A 132 -23.36 24.61 10.66
C LEU A 132 -24.46 23.99 11.54
N MET A 133 -25.05 22.86 11.12
CA MET A 133 -26.06 22.15 11.92
C MET A 133 -25.51 21.59 13.23
N ASP A 134 -24.22 21.27 13.28
CA ASP A 134 -23.53 20.84 14.51
C ASP A 134 -23.21 22.00 15.47
N GLY A 135 -23.63 23.22 15.11
CA GLY A 135 -23.56 24.42 15.94
C GLY A 135 -22.26 25.21 15.78
N PHE A 136 -21.54 25.04 14.68
CA PHE A 136 -20.42 25.90 14.33
C PHE A 136 -20.89 27.16 13.60
N ASP A 137 -20.22 28.27 13.87
CA ASP A 137 -20.38 29.55 13.16
C ASP A 137 -19.23 29.76 12.18
N PHE A 138 -19.53 30.36 11.03
CA PHE A 138 -18.50 30.76 10.07
C PHE A 138 -17.72 31.99 10.58
N VAL A 139 -16.40 31.96 10.45
CA VAL A 139 -15.49 33.06 10.80
C VAL A 139 -14.75 33.52 9.55
N ASP A 140 -14.95 34.77 9.15
CA ASP A 140 -14.20 35.37 8.04
C ASP A 140 -12.79 35.79 8.50
N PHE A 141 -11.79 34.96 8.20
CA PHE A 141 -10.38 35.32 8.42
C PHE A 141 -9.72 35.95 7.18
N SER A 142 -10.42 35.98 6.03
CA SER A 142 -9.86 36.48 4.78
C SER A 142 -9.86 38.01 4.67
N GLY A 143 -10.49 38.70 5.63
CA GLY A 143 -10.69 40.15 5.60
C GLY A 143 -11.67 40.61 4.52
N SER A 144 -12.43 39.68 3.92
CA SER A 144 -13.42 39.98 2.89
C SER A 144 -14.65 40.74 3.42
N ASN A 145 -14.78 40.84 4.75
CA ASN A 145 -15.96 41.35 5.46
C ASN A 145 -17.24 40.60 5.04
N ALA A 146 -17.13 39.32 4.72
CA ALA A 146 -18.27 38.51 4.35
C ALA A 146 -19.09 38.18 5.60
N SER A 147 -20.35 38.62 5.62
CA SER A 147 -21.28 38.38 6.73
C SER A 147 -21.81 36.95 6.80
N SER A 148 -21.54 36.12 5.79
CA SER A 148 -21.96 34.72 5.73
C SER A 148 -20.99 33.87 4.92
N PHE A 149 -21.00 32.57 5.18
CA PHE A 149 -20.21 31.59 4.43
C PHE A 149 -20.50 31.65 2.93
N THR A 150 -21.79 31.70 2.53
CA THR A 150 -22.19 31.79 1.12
C THR A 150 -21.58 33.02 0.44
N ARG A 151 -21.59 34.17 1.12
CA ARG A 151 -21.00 35.39 0.56
C ARG A 151 -19.48 35.30 0.44
N ALA A 152 -18.81 34.73 1.44
CA ALA A 152 -17.37 34.49 1.39
C ALA A 152 -16.99 33.57 0.22
N LEU A 153 -17.80 32.53 -0.01
CA LEU A 153 -17.62 31.57 -1.09
C LEU A 153 -17.80 32.25 -2.47
N GLU A 154 -18.84 33.06 -2.65
CA GLU A 154 -19.04 33.87 -3.88
C GLU A 154 -17.86 34.80 -4.16
N VAL A 155 -17.36 35.49 -3.13
CA VAL A 155 -16.20 36.38 -3.25
C VAL A 155 -14.96 35.59 -3.64
N ALA A 156 -14.72 34.44 -3.00
CA ALA A 156 -13.59 33.57 -3.30
C ALA A 156 -13.61 33.04 -4.75
N PHE A 157 -14.78 32.58 -5.24
CA PHE A 157 -14.94 32.16 -6.63
C PHE A 157 -14.78 33.31 -7.62
N SER A 158 -15.34 34.47 -7.30
CA SER A 158 -15.22 35.66 -8.15
C SER A 158 -13.77 36.14 -8.26
N ALA A 159 -13.02 36.07 -7.16
CA ALA A 159 -11.59 36.41 -7.15
C ALA A 159 -10.73 35.36 -7.88
N GLY A 160 -11.05 34.07 -7.74
CA GLY A 160 -10.29 32.95 -8.31
C GLY A 160 -10.37 32.82 -9.82
N ASN A 161 -11.45 33.29 -10.45
CA ASN A 161 -11.71 33.13 -11.89
C ASN A 161 -10.75 33.89 -12.83
N SER A 162 -9.88 34.77 -12.33
CA SER A 162 -8.96 35.56 -13.18
C SER A 162 -7.60 34.91 -13.45
N THR A 163 -7.19 33.90 -12.68
CA THR A 163 -5.84 33.28 -12.79
C THR A 163 -5.80 31.77 -12.60
N ARG A 164 -6.81 31.15 -11.99
CA ARG A 164 -6.95 29.69 -11.92
C ARG A 164 -7.69 29.23 -13.16
N ASP A 165 -6.93 29.13 -14.24
CA ASP A 165 -7.42 28.72 -15.55
C ASP A 165 -8.31 27.49 -15.40
N SER A 166 -9.57 27.65 -15.80
CA SER A 166 -10.67 26.70 -15.68
C SER A 166 -10.49 25.47 -16.59
N ARG A 167 -9.24 25.17 -16.96
CA ARG A 167 -8.85 24.01 -17.76
C ARG A 167 -8.88 22.78 -16.88
N SER A 168 -10.09 22.27 -16.77
CA SER A 168 -10.47 20.89 -16.51
C SER A 168 -9.33 19.90 -16.71
N GLY A 169 -8.94 19.24 -15.63
CA GLY A 169 -8.15 18.04 -15.73
C GLY A 169 -7.58 17.71 -14.38
N GLU A 170 -8.00 16.57 -13.87
CA GLU A 170 -7.37 15.73 -12.85
C GLU A 170 -5.88 15.44 -13.13
N ARG A 171 -5.11 16.33 -13.75
CA ARG A 171 -3.73 16.13 -14.25
C ARG A 171 -2.91 17.41 -14.32
N SER A 172 -3.34 18.48 -13.65
CA SER A 172 -2.51 19.68 -13.61
C SER A 172 -1.29 19.41 -12.74
N LEU A 173 -0.12 19.36 -13.37
CA LEU A 173 1.19 19.08 -12.76
C LEU A 173 1.72 20.24 -11.92
N SER A 174 1.05 21.39 -11.88
CA SER A 174 1.52 22.52 -11.09
C SER A 174 0.93 22.48 -9.68
N ALA A 175 1.77 22.53 -8.65
CA ALA A 175 1.31 22.65 -7.26
C ALA A 175 0.43 23.89 -7.01
N SER A 176 0.51 24.93 -7.86
CA SER A 176 -0.39 26.08 -7.83
C SER A 176 -1.84 25.73 -8.13
N SER A 177 -2.06 24.72 -8.99
CA SER A 177 -3.40 24.26 -9.36
C SER A 177 -4.08 23.41 -8.28
N LEU A 178 -3.28 22.86 -7.35
CA LEU A 178 -3.74 22.11 -6.18
C LEU A 178 -3.99 23.02 -4.97
N SER A 179 -3.93 24.35 -5.12
CA SER A 179 -4.12 25.26 -4.00
C SER A 179 -5.56 25.24 -3.49
N ALA A 180 -5.73 25.00 -2.18
CA ALA A 180 -7.03 25.02 -1.54
C ALA A 180 -7.52 26.45 -1.25
N MET A 181 -8.83 26.66 -1.27
CA MET A 181 -9.47 27.81 -0.60
C MET A 181 -9.82 27.40 0.82
N MET A 182 -9.53 28.25 1.80
CA MET A 182 -9.72 27.91 3.21
C MET A 182 -10.84 28.73 3.83
N PHE A 183 -11.67 28.09 4.64
CA PHE A 183 -12.76 28.72 5.41
C PHE A 183 -12.71 28.21 6.84
N LEU A 184 -12.90 29.10 7.82
CA LEU A 184 -12.84 28.74 9.24
C LEU A 184 -14.24 28.67 9.82
N PHE A 185 -14.51 27.61 10.58
CA PHE A 185 -15.71 27.43 11.36
C PHE A 185 -15.33 27.29 12.84
N ARG A 186 -16.07 27.94 13.74
CA ARG A 186 -15.78 27.98 15.17
C ARG A 186 -17.03 27.66 15.98
N ARG A 187 -16.89 26.83 16.99
CA ARG A 187 -17.92 26.58 18.02
C ARG A 187 -17.32 26.78 19.40
N THR A 188 -18.00 27.54 20.24
CA THR A 188 -17.63 27.69 21.66
C THR A 188 -18.54 26.82 22.51
N THR A 189 -17.98 25.84 23.19
CA THR A 189 -18.71 24.96 24.12
C THR A 189 -18.48 25.47 25.54
N ALA A 190 -19.54 25.91 26.22
CA ALA A 190 -19.49 26.31 27.62
C ALA A 190 -19.74 25.10 28.54
N TYR A 191 -18.86 24.88 29.51
CA TYR A 191 -18.99 23.81 30.51
C TYR A 191 -19.59 24.34 31.82
N PRO A 192 -20.25 23.48 32.62
CA PRO A 192 -20.84 23.88 33.91
C PRO A 192 -19.85 24.49 34.90
N CYS A 193 -18.56 24.15 34.79
CA CYS A 193 -17.50 24.72 35.62
C CYS A 193 -17.08 26.14 35.19
N GLY A 194 -17.74 26.74 34.20
CA GLY A 194 -17.46 28.08 33.69
C GLY A 194 -16.30 28.15 32.70
N THR A 195 -15.63 27.02 32.42
CA THR A 195 -14.64 26.96 31.33
C THR A 195 -15.37 26.92 29.99
N SER A 196 -14.75 27.51 28.96
CA SER A 196 -15.20 27.37 27.58
C SER A 196 -14.08 26.77 26.76
N VAL A 197 -14.43 25.82 25.89
CA VAL A 197 -13.51 25.24 24.91
C VAL A 197 -13.94 25.71 23.53
N ILE A 198 -12.97 26.18 22.76
CA ILE A 198 -13.18 26.62 21.38
C ILE A 198 -12.79 25.45 20.49
N HIS A 199 -13.75 24.97 19.71
CA HIS A 199 -13.52 23.98 18.66
C HIS A 199 -13.48 24.70 17.32
N GLU A 200 -12.48 24.40 16.50
CA GLU A 200 -12.33 24.99 15.18
C GLU A 200 -12.26 23.91 14.11
N ILE A 201 -12.83 24.19 12.94
CA ILE A 201 -12.75 23.36 11.74
C ILE A 201 -12.30 24.26 10.60
N THR A 202 -11.18 23.92 9.96
CA THR A 202 -10.71 24.58 8.74
C THR A 202 -11.15 23.77 7.54
N LEU A 203 -12.02 24.34 6.71
CA LEU A 203 -12.50 23.73 5.48
C LEU A 203 -11.64 24.14 4.28
N HIS A 204 -10.87 23.19 3.75
CA HIS A 204 -10.04 23.31 2.56
C HIS A 204 -10.81 22.83 1.32
N LEU A 205 -11.24 23.77 0.47
CA LEU A 205 -11.91 23.48 -0.79
C LEU A 205 -10.90 23.26 -1.90
N VAL A 206 -10.96 22.08 -2.52
CA VAL A 206 -10.04 21.66 -3.58
C VAL A 206 -10.79 21.35 -4.87
N THR A 207 -10.15 21.60 -6.01
CA THR A 207 -10.68 21.29 -7.34
C THR A 207 -10.39 19.85 -7.79
N CYS A 208 -9.59 19.11 -7.00
CA CYS A 208 -9.20 17.73 -7.23
C CYS A 208 -9.77 16.79 -6.14
N GLU A 209 -9.46 15.49 -6.25
CA GLU A 209 -9.76 14.54 -5.18
C GLU A 209 -8.92 14.85 -3.92
N PRO A 210 -9.51 14.88 -2.71
CA PRO A 210 -8.82 15.31 -1.49
C PRO A 210 -7.49 14.61 -1.21
N HIS A 211 -7.40 13.31 -1.48
CA HIS A 211 -6.16 12.57 -1.27
C HIS A 211 -4.99 13.10 -2.11
N ARG A 212 -5.24 13.65 -3.31
CA ARG A 212 -4.18 14.21 -4.16
C ARG A 212 -3.63 15.49 -3.56
N TYR A 213 -4.52 16.35 -3.06
CA TYR A 213 -4.12 17.54 -2.33
C TYR A 213 -3.33 17.19 -1.05
N ILE A 214 -3.76 16.16 -0.32
CA ILE A 214 -3.07 15.68 0.89
C ILE A 214 -1.69 15.08 0.54
N LEU A 215 -1.57 14.34 -0.55
CA LEU A 215 -0.27 13.82 -1.02
C LEU A 215 0.65 14.90 -1.58
N SER A 216 0.12 16.09 -1.90
CA SER A 216 0.90 17.24 -2.36
C SER A 216 1.44 18.12 -1.23
N GLN A 217 1.15 17.77 0.04
CA GLN A 217 1.69 18.48 1.19
C GLN A 217 3.22 18.39 1.21
N HIS A 218 3.88 19.41 1.76
CA HIS A 218 5.36 19.53 1.73
C HIS A 218 6.11 18.51 2.59
N SER A 219 5.40 17.67 3.35
CA SER A 219 5.96 16.80 4.38
C SER A 219 5.16 15.50 4.45
N THR A 220 5.83 14.35 4.37
CA THR A 220 5.15 13.04 4.43
C THR A 220 4.40 12.80 5.73
N ALA A 221 4.84 13.39 6.84
CA ALA A 221 4.13 13.33 8.11
C ALA A 221 2.74 14.02 8.09
N LEU A 222 2.55 15.02 7.23
CA LEU A 222 1.26 15.72 7.07
C LEU A 222 0.30 15.02 6.09
N MET A 223 0.72 13.90 5.50
CA MET A 223 -0.09 13.13 4.55
C MET A 223 -1.02 12.11 5.22
N CYS A 224 -0.91 11.98 6.54
CA CYS A 224 -1.87 11.23 7.35
C CYS A 224 -3.25 11.86 7.19
N HIS A 225 -4.26 11.03 6.92
CA HIS A 225 -5.63 11.50 6.74
C HIS A 225 -6.65 10.47 7.21
N ILE A 226 -7.86 10.91 7.48
CA ILE A 226 -9.01 10.10 7.87
C ILE A 226 -10.11 10.31 6.82
N THR A 227 -10.71 9.21 6.39
CA THR A 227 -11.84 9.14 5.45
C THR A 227 -13.02 8.45 6.14
N SER A 228 -14.15 8.33 5.44
CA SER A 228 -15.28 7.50 5.90
C SER A 228 -14.89 6.03 6.15
N GLN A 229 -13.88 5.52 5.45
CA GLN A 229 -13.47 4.12 5.55
C GLN A 229 -12.47 3.88 6.68
N GLY A 230 -11.73 4.91 7.08
CA GLY A 230 -10.70 4.79 8.11
C GLY A 230 -9.61 5.84 8.03
N ALA A 231 -8.66 5.73 8.95
CA ALA A 231 -7.43 6.50 8.98
C ALA A 231 -6.34 5.81 8.13
N VAL A 232 -5.59 6.60 7.36
CA VAL A 232 -4.46 6.14 6.55
C VAL A 232 -3.21 6.96 6.88
N CYS A 233 -2.11 6.27 7.20
CA CYS A 233 -0.76 6.82 7.22
C CYS A 233 0.04 6.24 6.03
N PRO A 234 0.23 6.99 4.92
CA PRO A 234 0.82 6.46 3.69
C PRO A 234 2.31 6.07 3.82
N PHE A 235 3.00 6.68 4.80
CA PHE A 235 4.42 6.53 5.06
C PHE A 235 4.69 6.07 6.50
N ALA A 236 3.95 5.04 6.96
CA ALA A 236 3.91 4.63 8.36
C ALA A 236 5.29 4.32 8.96
N LEU A 237 6.17 3.62 8.24
CA LEU A 237 7.53 3.33 8.74
C LEU A 237 8.33 4.62 8.97
N ALA A 238 8.30 5.54 8.00
CA ALA A 238 8.98 6.82 8.13
C ALA A 238 8.43 7.64 9.31
N THR A 239 7.11 7.84 9.29
CA THR A 239 6.41 8.78 10.18
C THR A 239 6.28 8.27 11.62
N LEU A 240 6.06 6.97 11.82
CA LEU A 240 5.68 6.42 13.13
C LEU A 240 6.77 5.54 13.77
N ALA A 241 7.66 4.96 12.96
CA ALA A 241 8.74 4.13 13.49
C ALA A 241 10.06 4.90 13.60
N THR A 242 10.43 5.62 12.55
CA THR A 242 11.71 6.35 12.52
C THR A 242 11.60 7.82 12.90
N PHE A 243 10.38 8.34 13.09
CA PHE A 243 10.12 9.77 13.31
C PHE A 243 10.85 10.65 12.30
N ARG A 244 10.82 10.22 11.04
CA ARG A 244 11.32 10.99 9.89
C ARG A 244 10.15 11.50 9.09
N SER A 245 10.32 12.70 8.58
CA SER A 245 9.48 13.19 7.50
C SER A 245 10.38 13.49 6.30
N PHE A 246 9.84 13.32 5.10
CA PHE A 246 10.56 13.63 3.87
C PHE A 246 9.96 14.87 3.23
N ALA A 247 10.82 15.80 2.82
CA ALA A 247 10.42 16.99 2.10
C ALA A 247 9.85 16.57 0.75
N VAL A 248 8.61 16.95 0.47
CA VAL A 248 7.95 16.69 -0.81
C VAL A 248 7.80 18.01 -1.54
N GLY A 249 8.09 18.03 -2.83
CA GLY A 249 8.01 19.25 -3.62
C GLY A 249 7.70 18.98 -5.08
N ASP A 250 6.85 19.85 -5.62
CA ASP A 250 6.69 20.07 -7.06
C ASP A 250 7.28 21.44 -7.40
N GLU A 251 7.74 21.58 -8.65
CA GLU A 251 8.64 22.63 -9.18
C GLU A 251 8.19 24.11 -8.96
N ALA A 252 7.05 24.37 -8.35
CA ALA A 252 6.41 25.69 -8.32
C ALA A 252 6.16 26.31 -6.93
N ASN A 253 6.19 25.57 -5.81
CA ASN A 253 5.76 26.13 -4.52
C ASN A 253 6.90 26.27 -3.51
N LYS A 254 7.33 27.52 -3.29
CA LYS A 254 7.61 28.22 -2.00
C LYS A 254 8.10 27.41 -0.79
N ALA A 255 8.80 26.31 -1.00
CA ALA A 255 9.54 25.54 0.01
C ALA A 255 10.59 26.40 0.73
N SER A 256 10.99 27.52 0.13
CA SER A 256 12.04 28.41 0.65
C SER A 256 11.72 29.09 1.98
N GLY A 257 10.48 29.07 2.48
CA GLY A 257 10.14 29.56 3.81
C GLY A 257 10.32 28.51 4.91
N PHE A 258 9.75 27.32 4.69
CA PHE A 258 9.69 26.25 5.69
C PHE A 258 10.88 25.28 5.66
N MET A 259 11.57 25.13 4.51
CA MET A 259 12.70 24.19 4.36
C MET A 259 14.07 24.79 4.69
N LYS A 260 14.16 26.10 5.02
CA LYS A 260 15.45 26.79 5.25
C LYS A 260 16.20 26.38 6.51
N GLN A 261 15.66 25.52 7.36
CA GLN A 261 16.36 25.00 8.52
C GLN A 261 16.62 23.50 8.33
N GLU A 262 17.81 23.16 7.82
CA GLU A 262 18.33 21.80 7.91
C GLU A 262 18.50 21.44 9.40
N GLY A 263 17.82 20.38 9.87
CA GLY A 263 17.87 19.95 11.28
C GLY A 263 16.58 19.32 11.79
N ARG A 264 16.39 19.34 13.12
CA ARG A 264 15.15 18.91 13.79
C ARG A 264 14.00 19.77 13.28
N TYR A 265 13.15 19.18 12.45
CA TYR A 265 11.89 19.79 12.05
C TYR A 265 10.89 19.56 13.16
N GLN A 266 10.71 20.60 13.95
CA GLN A 266 9.57 20.67 14.84
C GLN A 266 8.38 20.96 13.94
N LEU A 267 7.53 19.95 13.73
CA LEU A 267 6.24 20.21 13.14
C LEU A 267 5.44 20.97 14.18
N TYR A 268 5.33 22.28 13.99
CA TYR A 268 4.49 23.12 14.82
C TYR A 268 3.07 23.11 14.29
N SER A 269 2.12 23.07 15.22
CA SER A 269 0.78 23.60 15.02
C SER A 269 0.55 24.60 16.14
N SER A 270 0.03 25.78 15.81
CA SER A 270 -0.23 26.91 16.73
C SER A 270 0.82 27.16 17.83
N GLY A 271 2.11 26.98 17.50
CA GLY A 271 3.23 27.21 18.42
C GLY A 271 3.61 26.01 19.31
N THR A 272 2.85 24.92 19.27
CA THR A 272 3.14 23.67 19.97
C THR A 272 3.87 22.69 19.08
N VAL A 273 4.93 22.06 19.60
CA VAL A 273 5.66 21.00 18.89
C VAL A 273 4.81 19.73 18.89
N ILE A 274 4.31 19.32 17.74
CA ILE A 274 3.55 18.07 17.58
C ILE A 274 4.46 16.87 17.82
N ALA A 275 5.62 16.89 17.16
CA ALA A 275 6.66 15.90 17.30
C ALA A 275 7.98 16.46 16.74
N ASN A 276 9.08 15.92 17.25
CA ASN A 276 10.40 16.20 16.73
C ASN A 276 10.68 15.24 15.58
N TYR A 277 10.44 15.69 14.35
CA TYR A 277 10.78 14.93 13.16
C TYR A 277 12.20 15.26 12.70
N GLU A 278 12.94 14.25 12.26
CA GLU A 278 14.10 14.48 11.40
C GLU A 278 13.56 14.76 9.99
N MET A 279 13.73 16.00 9.49
CA MET A 279 13.34 16.34 8.12
C MET A 279 14.46 16.00 7.16
N VAL A 280 14.16 15.07 6.25
CA VAL A 280 15.07 14.69 5.19
C VAL A 280 14.75 15.53 3.94
N SER A 281 15.73 16.33 3.51
CA SER A 281 15.65 17.14 2.31
C SER A 281 16.52 16.55 1.20
N GLY A 282 16.28 16.99 -0.03
CA GLY A 282 17.09 16.62 -1.18
C GLY A 282 18.55 17.04 -1.05
N ARG A 283 18.88 18.10 -0.28
CA ARG A 283 20.26 18.56 -0.09
C ARG A 283 21.08 17.62 0.79
N SER A 284 20.53 17.24 1.95
CA SER A 284 21.20 16.32 2.87
C SER A 284 21.18 14.87 2.37
N GLY A 285 20.16 14.51 1.59
CA GLY A 285 19.87 13.12 1.23
C GLY A 285 20.34 12.64 -0.15
N ARG A 286 21.00 13.43 -1.01
CA ARG A 286 21.30 13.01 -2.41
C ARG A 286 22.00 11.65 -2.53
N SER A 287 22.88 11.34 -1.60
CA SER A 287 23.63 10.08 -1.55
C SER A 287 22.95 9.00 -0.70
N GLN A 288 22.08 9.41 0.23
CA GLN A 288 21.54 8.53 1.25
C GLN A 288 20.22 7.89 0.81
N THR A 289 20.16 6.57 0.96
CA THR A 289 18.95 5.78 0.73
C THR A 289 18.29 5.49 2.07
N TYR A 290 17.00 5.77 2.17
CA TYR A 290 16.21 5.49 3.37
C TYR A 290 15.30 4.29 3.09
N LEU A 291 15.43 3.23 3.90
CA LEU A 291 14.71 1.96 3.70
C LEU A 291 13.21 2.10 3.95
N GLU A 292 12.83 3.08 4.75
CA GLU A 292 11.46 3.46 5.07
C GLU A 292 10.74 4.17 3.91
N VAL A 293 11.46 4.59 2.86
CA VAL A 293 10.89 5.14 1.63
C VAL A 293 10.80 4.05 0.59
N VAL A 294 9.56 3.70 0.22
CA VAL A 294 9.31 2.75 -0.86
C VAL A 294 8.97 3.51 -2.13
N ASN A 295 9.93 3.52 -3.06
CA ASN A 295 9.78 4.09 -4.40
C ASN A 295 8.91 3.23 -5.30
N GLY A 296 8.37 3.86 -6.35
CA GLY A 296 7.53 3.25 -7.37
C GLY A 296 6.05 3.40 -7.08
N ARG A 297 5.26 2.50 -7.69
CA ARG A 297 3.80 2.52 -7.58
C ARG A 297 3.36 2.04 -6.19
N ARG A 298 2.53 2.84 -5.55
CA ARG A 298 1.93 2.64 -4.24
C ARG A 298 0.42 2.79 -4.35
N PHE A 299 -0.31 2.33 -3.34
CA PHE A 299 -1.72 2.63 -3.18
C PHE A 299 -2.06 2.74 -1.71
N MET A 300 -3.06 3.56 -1.38
CA MET A 300 -3.51 3.70 -0.01
C MET A 300 -4.08 2.36 0.47
N GLY A 301 -3.51 1.81 1.54
CA GLY A 301 -3.83 0.46 2.03
C GLY A 301 -2.83 -0.62 1.66
N ASP A 302 -1.77 -0.30 0.92
CA ASP A 302 -0.69 -1.26 0.69
C ASP A 302 0.09 -1.60 1.97
N ARG A 303 0.95 -2.63 1.90
CA ARG A 303 1.75 -3.12 3.04
C ARG A 303 2.73 -2.10 3.65
N HIS A 304 2.87 -0.93 3.02
CA HIS A 304 3.77 0.14 3.45
C HIS A 304 2.98 1.33 4.02
N CYS A 305 1.65 1.29 3.92
CA CYS A 305 0.72 2.15 4.65
C CYS A 305 0.38 1.51 6.00
N TRP A 306 -0.11 2.33 6.92
CA TRP A 306 -0.90 1.83 8.05
C TRP A 306 -2.33 2.32 7.91
N PHE A 307 -3.27 1.38 7.91
CA PHE A 307 -4.70 1.62 7.79
C PHE A 307 -5.41 1.21 9.08
N ILE A 308 -6.27 2.08 9.58
CA ILE A 308 -7.12 1.85 10.76
C ILE A 308 -8.56 2.04 10.32
N PRO A 309 -9.41 1.00 10.31
CA PRO A 309 -10.79 1.10 9.83
C PRO A 309 -11.61 2.05 10.71
N ALA A 310 -12.56 2.77 10.11
CA ALA A 310 -13.39 3.73 10.84
C ALA A 310 -14.38 3.06 11.80
N SER A 311 -14.91 1.89 11.40
CA SER A 311 -15.75 1.05 12.24
C SER A 311 -15.03 -0.25 12.54
N ILE A 312 -14.80 -0.52 13.82
CA ILE A 312 -14.40 -1.84 14.31
C ILE A 312 -15.70 -2.63 14.42
N GLY A 313 -16.23 -3.13 13.31
CA GLY A 313 -17.36 -4.05 13.36
C GLY A 313 -16.97 -5.32 14.13
N ASP A 314 -17.91 -5.90 14.87
CA ASP A 314 -17.77 -7.18 15.58
C ASP A 314 -17.45 -8.39 14.67
N SER A 315 -17.22 -8.19 13.37
CA SER A 315 -16.76 -9.22 12.47
C SER A 315 -15.30 -9.56 12.78
N VAL A 316 -15.15 -10.45 13.76
CA VAL A 316 -13.95 -11.24 14.03
C VAL A 316 -13.43 -11.80 12.70
N MET A 317 -12.36 -11.19 12.18
CA MET A 317 -11.46 -11.77 11.17
C MET A 317 -12.02 -12.10 9.78
N GLU A 318 -13.26 -11.76 9.43
CA GLU A 318 -13.59 -11.75 8.01
C GLU A 318 -12.73 -10.68 7.34
N ASP A 319 -11.90 -11.13 6.40
CA ASP A 319 -10.96 -10.38 5.58
C ASP A 319 -11.24 -8.88 5.68
N VAL A 320 -10.37 -8.13 6.36
CA VAL A 320 -10.33 -6.68 6.22
C VAL A 320 -10.12 -6.48 4.72
N GLY A 321 -11.22 -6.31 3.99
CA GLY A 321 -11.23 -6.28 2.54
C GLY A 321 -10.16 -5.30 2.15
N GLN A 322 -9.20 -5.74 1.34
CA GLN A 322 -8.02 -4.95 1.03
C GLN A 322 -8.50 -3.57 0.62
N TYR A 323 -8.27 -2.58 1.49
CA TYR A 323 -8.65 -1.21 1.20
C TYR A 323 -7.87 -0.83 -0.06
N HIS A 324 -8.57 -0.79 -1.18
CA HIS A 324 -8.01 -0.44 -2.48
C HIS A 324 -8.21 1.06 -2.66
N GLY A 325 -7.54 1.82 -1.81
CA GLY A 325 -7.56 3.27 -1.93
C GLY A 325 -6.80 3.74 -3.17
N PRO A 326 -6.76 5.06 -3.39
CA PRO A 326 -6.18 5.64 -4.59
C PRO A 326 -4.71 5.26 -4.76
N THR A 327 -4.32 5.07 -6.02
CA THR A 327 -2.94 4.75 -6.42
C THR A 327 -2.12 6.00 -6.66
N PHE A 328 -0.85 5.98 -6.29
CA PHE A 328 0.11 7.07 -6.52
C PHE A 328 1.50 6.49 -6.81
N GLU A 329 2.42 7.32 -7.28
CA GLU A 329 3.83 6.95 -7.45
C GLU A 329 4.73 7.82 -6.58
N VAL A 330 5.74 7.20 -6.00
CA VAL A 330 6.74 7.86 -5.16
C VAL A 330 8.11 7.73 -5.83
N PHE A 331 8.78 8.86 -5.99
CA PHE A 331 10.15 8.93 -6.50
C PHE A 331 11.03 9.66 -5.50
N ASP A 332 12.19 9.08 -5.19
CA ASP A 332 13.21 9.77 -4.40
C ASP A 332 14.17 10.58 -5.28
N VAL A 333 15.05 11.34 -4.63
CA VAL A 333 16.06 12.18 -5.26
C VAL A 333 16.97 11.46 -6.27
N ARG A 334 17.11 10.13 -6.20
CA ARG A 334 17.96 9.35 -7.12
C ARG A 334 17.25 9.07 -8.44
N SER A 335 15.93 9.23 -8.50
CA SER A 335 15.16 9.09 -9.75
C SER A 335 15.54 10.12 -10.81
N GLY A 336 16.14 11.24 -10.41
CA GLY A 336 16.37 12.41 -11.27
C GLY A 336 15.11 13.22 -11.59
N VAL A 337 13.94 12.80 -11.09
CA VAL A 337 12.64 13.46 -11.34
C VAL A 337 12.28 14.43 -10.20
N VAL A 338 12.97 14.33 -9.06
CA VAL A 338 12.77 15.21 -7.90
C VAL A 338 13.63 16.46 -8.07
N GLU A 339 13.01 17.62 -7.87
CA GLU A 339 13.66 18.91 -8.06
C GLU A 339 13.89 19.69 -6.77
N GLY A 340 14.81 20.66 -6.83
CA GLY A 340 15.05 21.62 -5.76
C GLY A 340 15.56 20.98 -4.46
N GLU A 341 14.92 21.35 -3.35
CA GLU A 341 15.25 20.88 -1.99
C GLU A 341 14.40 19.68 -1.55
N ALA A 342 13.49 19.18 -2.40
CA ALA A 342 12.67 18.02 -2.07
C ALA A 342 13.49 16.73 -2.06
N TYR A 343 13.15 15.80 -1.16
CA TYR A 343 13.68 14.43 -1.18
C TYR A 343 12.77 13.51 -1.98
N LEU A 344 11.45 13.70 -1.90
CA LEU A 344 10.46 12.92 -2.65
C LEU A 344 9.69 13.79 -3.64
N ARG A 345 9.28 13.16 -4.74
CA ARG A 345 8.18 13.62 -5.58
C ARG A 345 7.10 12.55 -5.55
N ILE A 346 5.88 12.97 -5.24
CA ILE A 346 4.70 12.11 -5.21
C ILE A 346 3.74 12.63 -6.25
N GLY A 347 3.22 11.73 -7.09
CA GLY A 347 2.27 12.12 -8.10
C GLY A 347 1.42 10.98 -8.59
N GLU A 348 0.68 11.25 -9.66
CA GLU A 348 -0.19 10.28 -10.29
C GLU A 348 0.60 9.13 -10.92
N PRO A 349 0.07 7.91 -10.85
CA PRO A 349 0.73 6.76 -11.44
C PRO A 349 0.87 6.93 -12.96
N PHE A 350 1.97 6.42 -13.51
CA PHE A 350 2.32 6.44 -14.93
C PHE A 350 2.66 7.80 -15.53
N ILE A 351 2.39 8.91 -14.84
CA ILE A 351 2.73 10.25 -15.35
C ILE A 351 4.23 10.54 -15.13
N LEU A 352 4.75 10.17 -13.96
CA LEU A 352 6.12 10.47 -13.55
C LEU A 352 7.13 9.38 -13.90
N SER A 353 6.68 8.24 -14.43
CA SER A 353 7.55 7.11 -14.76
C SER A 353 8.71 7.52 -15.68
N PRO A 354 9.98 7.25 -15.30
CA PRO A 354 11.16 7.61 -16.07
C PRO A 354 11.16 7.07 -17.49
N THR A 355 10.41 6.01 -17.81
CA THR A 355 10.29 5.49 -19.17
C THR A 355 9.57 6.47 -20.09
N LEU A 356 8.64 7.28 -19.57
CA LEU A 356 8.02 8.38 -20.30
C LEU A 356 8.98 9.58 -20.36
N ASN A 357 9.62 9.92 -19.24
CA ASN A 357 10.47 11.11 -19.15
C ASN A 357 11.82 10.99 -19.87
N THR A 358 12.46 9.81 -19.91
CA THR A 358 13.68 9.60 -20.73
C THR A 358 13.40 9.65 -22.23
N HIS A 359 12.15 9.40 -22.66
CA HIS A 359 11.72 9.62 -24.04
C HIS A 359 11.35 11.08 -24.32
N LEU A 360 10.85 11.83 -23.33
CA LEU A 360 10.49 13.24 -23.45
C LEU A 360 11.72 14.17 -23.30
N HIS A 361 12.60 13.96 -22.33
CA HIS A 361 13.81 14.78 -22.13
C HIS A 361 14.92 14.54 -23.15
N ASN A 362 14.97 13.40 -23.84
CA ASN A 362 15.85 13.26 -25.00
C ASN A 362 15.29 13.96 -26.26
N ARG A 363 14.14 14.62 -26.18
CA ARG A 363 13.52 15.36 -27.29
C ARG A 363 12.83 16.64 -26.78
N ASP A 364 13.58 17.74 -26.73
CA ASP A 364 13.10 19.13 -26.46
C ASP A 364 12.04 19.66 -27.46
N ARG A 365 11.28 18.82 -28.17
CA ARG A 365 10.59 19.20 -29.43
C ARG A 365 9.20 18.62 -29.65
N LEU A 366 8.62 17.93 -28.66
CA LEU A 366 7.29 17.33 -28.76
C LEU A 366 6.35 17.86 -27.68
N PHE A 367 5.34 18.61 -28.10
CA PHE A 367 4.24 19.03 -27.24
C PHE A 367 3.02 18.14 -27.46
N VAL A 368 2.49 17.56 -26.39
CA VAL A 368 1.21 16.85 -26.41
C VAL A 368 0.15 17.79 -25.85
N LYS A 369 -0.72 18.31 -26.73
CA LYS A 369 -1.85 19.15 -26.35
C LYS A 369 -3.09 18.28 -26.20
N HIS A 370 -3.70 18.32 -25.02
CA HIS A 370 -4.96 17.65 -24.73
C HIS A 370 -6.12 18.64 -24.81
N SER A 371 -7.17 18.28 -25.55
CA SER A 371 -8.50 18.88 -25.47
C SER A 371 -9.51 17.82 -25.00
N ALA A 372 -10.73 18.22 -24.63
CA ALA A 372 -11.74 17.33 -24.05
C ALA A 372 -11.94 16.02 -24.84
N ASN A 373 -11.79 16.03 -26.17
CA ASN A 373 -12.02 14.86 -27.04
C ASN A 373 -10.89 14.57 -28.05
N THR A 374 -9.77 15.30 -28.01
CA THR A 374 -8.66 15.10 -28.96
C THR A 374 -7.30 15.18 -28.29
N LEU A 375 -6.40 14.31 -28.76
CA LEU A 375 -4.98 14.34 -28.42
C LEU A 375 -4.22 14.84 -29.65
N THR A 376 -3.62 16.02 -29.55
CA THR A 376 -2.82 16.60 -30.63
C THR A 376 -1.35 16.51 -30.27
N VAL A 377 -0.58 15.75 -31.03
CA VAL A 377 0.88 15.71 -30.92
C VAL A 377 1.43 16.69 -31.96
N ILE A 378 2.10 17.74 -31.51
CA ILE A 378 2.68 18.76 -32.40
C ILE A 378 4.19 18.55 -32.46
N ASP A 379 4.68 18.27 -33.67
CA ASP A 379 6.11 18.18 -34.00
C ASP A 379 6.53 19.46 -34.74
N TYR A 380 7.40 20.27 -34.13
CA TYR A 380 7.85 21.56 -34.68
C TYR A 380 9.10 21.43 -35.57
N ALA A 381 9.38 20.28 -36.16
CA ALA A 381 10.64 20.01 -36.86
C ALA A 381 10.89 20.77 -38.19
N ASN A 382 10.04 21.71 -38.63
CA ASN A 382 10.32 22.49 -39.85
C ASN A 382 9.63 23.86 -39.84
N GLU A 383 10.41 24.95 -39.77
CA GLU A 383 9.90 26.32 -39.92
C GLU A 383 9.33 26.58 -41.33
N ASP A 384 9.72 25.78 -42.32
CA ASP A 384 9.26 25.93 -43.72
C ASP A 384 8.11 25.00 -44.11
N ASN A 385 7.64 24.12 -43.21
CA ASN A 385 6.49 23.26 -43.48
C ASN A 385 5.85 22.77 -42.16
N PRO A 386 4.79 23.41 -41.64
CA PRO A 386 4.17 23.01 -40.39
C PRO A 386 3.62 21.59 -40.53
N GLY A 387 4.13 20.70 -39.66
CA GLY A 387 3.97 19.26 -39.75
C GLY A 387 2.53 18.75 -39.66
N VAL A 388 2.39 17.50 -40.09
CA VAL A 388 1.17 16.69 -40.07
C VAL A 388 0.47 16.76 -38.71
N ASN A 389 -0.69 17.40 -38.67
CA ASN A 389 -1.62 17.29 -37.55
C ASN A 389 -2.21 15.88 -37.55
N VAL A 390 -1.78 15.05 -36.59
CA VAL A 390 -2.50 13.81 -36.29
C VAL A 390 -3.56 14.15 -35.25
N GLU A 391 -4.75 14.53 -35.72
CA GLU A 391 -5.93 14.62 -34.87
C GLU A 391 -6.54 13.23 -34.72
N LEU A 392 -6.48 12.68 -33.50
CA LEU A 392 -7.19 11.47 -33.14
C LEU A 392 -8.35 11.85 -32.21
N ALA A 393 -9.57 11.67 -32.71
CA ALA A 393 -10.77 11.74 -31.90
C ALA A 393 -10.80 10.54 -30.94
N VAL A 394 -10.80 10.80 -29.64
CA VAL A 394 -10.84 9.77 -28.60
C VAL A 394 -12.23 9.78 -28.01
N THR A 395 -13.04 8.76 -28.31
CA THR A 395 -14.43 8.67 -27.88
C THR A 395 -14.64 7.79 -26.65
N ASP A 396 -13.62 7.08 -26.16
CA ASP A 396 -13.71 6.30 -24.91
C ASP A 396 -12.38 6.11 -24.16
N ARG A 397 -12.50 5.68 -22.89
CA ARG A 397 -11.39 5.40 -21.95
C ARG A 397 -10.52 4.20 -22.38
N TRP A 398 -11.04 3.31 -23.23
CA TRP A 398 -10.39 2.07 -23.69
C TRP A 398 -9.40 2.32 -24.84
N THR A 399 -9.71 3.31 -25.67
CA THR A 399 -8.89 3.73 -26.81
C THR A 399 -7.56 4.35 -26.35
N LEU A 400 -7.52 4.98 -25.17
CA LEU A 400 -6.31 5.61 -24.62
C LEU A 400 -5.26 4.60 -24.09
N GLN A 401 -5.70 3.51 -23.45
CA GLN A 401 -4.80 2.41 -23.06
C GLN A 401 -4.23 1.67 -24.29
N THR A 402 -5.05 1.57 -25.34
CA THR A 402 -4.64 1.02 -26.64
C THR A 402 -3.67 1.95 -27.37
N PHE A 403 -3.85 3.27 -27.27
CA PHE A 403 -2.92 4.27 -27.81
C PHE A 403 -1.56 4.26 -27.10
N ASN A 404 -1.50 4.18 -25.77
CA ASN A 404 -0.22 4.03 -25.05
C ASN A 404 0.52 2.75 -25.49
N ARG A 405 -0.20 1.66 -25.76
CA ARG A 405 0.38 0.44 -26.37
C ARG A 405 0.82 0.67 -27.83
N PHE A 406 0.08 1.45 -28.61
CA PHE A 406 0.36 1.75 -30.02
C PHE A 406 1.57 2.68 -30.21
N VAL A 407 1.75 3.68 -29.35
CA VAL A 407 2.91 4.58 -29.33
C VAL A 407 4.18 3.79 -28.99
N HIS A 408 4.11 2.87 -28.02
CA HIS A 408 5.20 1.94 -27.72
C HIS A 408 5.54 0.98 -28.89
N GLN A 409 4.56 0.57 -29.68
CA GLN A 409 4.74 -0.39 -30.79
C GLN A 409 5.25 0.26 -32.09
N THR A 410 4.78 1.46 -32.43
CA THR A 410 5.02 2.08 -33.74
C THR A 410 6.38 2.78 -33.82
N PHE A 411 6.88 3.33 -32.71
CA PHE A 411 8.15 4.07 -32.69
C PHE A 411 9.40 3.21 -32.44
N SER A 412 9.22 1.93 -32.08
CA SER A 412 10.33 0.96 -31.96
C SER A 412 10.78 0.40 -33.33
N PHE A 413 10.07 0.71 -34.43
CA PHE A 413 10.30 0.10 -35.75
C PHE A 413 11.03 0.96 -36.79
N ARG A 414 11.35 2.23 -36.49
CA ARG A 414 12.17 3.07 -37.40
C ARG A 414 13.58 3.26 -36.86
N ASN A 415 14.40 2.20 -36.92
CA ASN A 415 15.85 2.30 -36.98
C ASN A 415 16.52 0.96 -37.34
N LEU A 416 16.33 0.49 -38.58
CA LEU A 416 17.25 -0.43 -39.25
C LEU A 416 17.18 -0.19 -40.78
N LYS A 417 17.63 0.97 -41.24
CA LYS A 417 18.06 1.17 -42.63
C LYS A 417 19.33 2.00 -42.61
N GLY A 418 20.47 1.31 -42.55
CA GLY A 418 21.78 1.95 -42.54
C GLY A 418 22.94 1.03 -42.20
N ILE A 419 22.94 -0.22 -42.65
CA ILE A 419 24.15 -1.07 -42.61
C ILE A 419 24.33 -1.66 -44.01
N LYS A 420 25.42 -1.25 -44.67
CA LYS A 420 25.85 -1.81 -45.95
C LYS A 420 26.25 -3.28 -45.72
N SER A 421 25.63 -4.17 -46.47
CA SER A 421 25.92 -5.60 -46.53
C SER A 421 27.33 -5.85 -47.10
N SER A 422 28.21 -6.45 -46.32
CA SER A 422 29.30 -7.30 -46.83
C SER A 422 28.76 -8.73 -47.09
N PRO A 423 29.30 -9.47 -48.06
CA PRO A 423 28.78 -10.79 -48.42
C PRO A 423 29.12 -11.84 -47.35
N PRO A 424 28.28 -12.87 -47.16
CA PRO A 424 28.46 -13.86 -46.11
C PRO A 424 29.60 -14.83 -46.43
N ILE A 425 30.47 -15.05 -45.45
CA ILE A 425 31.40 -16.17 -45.41
C ILE A 425 30.61 -17.39 -44.87
N PRO A 426 30.58 -18.53 -45.57
CA PRO A 426 29.91 -19.72 -45.08
C PRO A 426 30.79 -20.42 -44.04
N GLY A 427 30.45 -20.26 -42.76
CA GLY A 427 31.08 -20.95 -41.65
C GLY A 427 30.12 -20.99 -40.46
N PHE A 428 29.83 -22.20 -39.98
CA PHE A 428 28.89 -22.53 -38.92
C PHE A 428 29.02 -21.62 -37.68
N TYR A 429 28.08 -20.70 -37.50
CA TYR A 429 27.74 -20.14 -36.19
C TYR A 429 26.31 -20.57 -35.87
N THR A 430 26.17 -21.67 -35.13
CA THR A 430 24.93 -21.92 -34.39
C THR A 430 24.80 -20.80 -33.37
N ALA A 431 23.80 -19.93 -33.53
CA ALA A 431 23.48 -18.92 -32.53
C ALA A 431 23.31 -19.61 -31.17
N PRO A 432 23.80 -19.03 -30.06
CA PRO A 432 23.60 -19.62 -28.73
C PRO A 432 22.09 -19.79 -28.50
N GLN A 433 21.65 -21.03 -28.28
CA GLN A 433 20.28 -21.30 -27.87
C GLN A 433 20.04 -20.58 -26.55
N ILE A 434 19.19 -19.55 -26.57
CA ILE A 434 18.76 -18.83 -25.38
C ILE A 434 17.79 -19.77 -24.64
N THR A 435 18.28 -20.46 -23.62
CA THR A 435 17.44 -21.28 -22.75
C THR A 435 16.71 -20.36 -21.79
N TYR A 436 15.40 -20.21 -21.98
CA TYR A 436 14.55 -19.53 -21.00
C TYR A 436 14.47 -20.38 -19.72
N VAL A 437 14.52 -19.73 -18.56
CA VAL A 437 14.39 -20.40 -17.26
C VAL A 437 13.24 -19.79 -16.46
N ALA A 438 12.57 -20.59 -15.64
CA ALA A 438 11.63 -20.10 -14.63
C ALA A 438 12.01 -20.61 -13.26
N ASP A 439 11.87 -19.74 -12.27
CA ASP A 439 12.10 -20.09 -10.87
C ASP A 439 10.82 -20.65 -10.24
N ALA A 440 10.95 -21.79 -9.56
CA ALA A 440 9.88 -22.52 -8.90
C ALA A 440 10.19 -22.73 -7.41
N ALA A 441 9.14 -22.80 -6.59
CA ALA A 441 9.28 -23.17 -5.17
C ALA A 441 9.27 -24.70 -5.04
N LEU A 442 10.34 -25.27 -4.49
CA LEU A 442 10.54 -26.71 -4.30
C LEU A 442 10.57 -27.05 -2.80
N TYR A 443 9.75 -28.02 -2.42
CA TYR A 443 9.68 -28.65 -1.10
C TYR A 443 10.26 -30.06 -1.25
N ALA A 444 11.58 -30.15 -1.21
CA ALA A 444 12.28 -31.41 -1.47
C ALA A 444 12.37 -32.31 -0.23
N VAL A 445 12.31 -33.62 -0.45
CA VAL A 445 12.62 -34.65 0.53
C VAL A 445 14.02 -34.42 1.11
N GLY A 446 14.15 -34.54 2.42
CA GLY A 446 15.41 -34.32 3.16
C GLY A 446 15.76 -32.85 3.41
N CYS A 447 15.00 -31.90 2.86
CA CYS A 447 15.16 -30.48 3.19
C CYS A 447 14.32 -30.09 4.41
N LYS A 448 14.74 -29.07 5.16
CA LYS A 448 13.94 -28.48 6.26
C LYS A 448 12.98 -27.39 5.80
N TRP A 449 13.31 -26.73 4.70
CA TRP A 449 12.61 -25.55 4.21
C TRP A 449 12.44 -25.62 2.69
N SER A 450 11.44 -24.92 2.17
CA SER A 450 11.27 -24.69 0.74
C SER A 450 12.47 -23.92 0.16
N THR A 451 12.88 -24.24 -1.06
CA THR A 451 13.91 -23.52 -1.82
C THR A 451 13.40 -23.06 -3.17
N ILE A 452 14.10 -22.11 -3.80
CA ILE A 452 13.84 -21.73 -5.19
C ILE A 452 14.78 -22.53 -6.11
N VAL A 453 14.23 -23.12 -7.16
CA VAL A 453 14.98 -23.83 -8.20
C VAL A 453 14.65 -23.28 -9.58
N SER A 454 15.65 -23.16 -10.44
CA SER A 454 15.46 -22.72 -11.83
C SER A 454 15.21 -23.92 -12.73
N LEU A 455 14.15 -23.84 -13.53
CA LEU A 455 13.69 -24.88 -14.45
C LEU A 455 13.86 -24.40 -15.89
N PRO A 456 14.40 -25.23 -16.80
CA PRO A 456 14.40 -24.91 -18.22
C PRO A 456 12.95 -24.86 -18.71
N LEU A 457 12.62 -23.79 -19.42
CA LEU A 457 11.30 -23.59 -20.00
C LEU A 457 11.22 -24.24 -21.39
N PRO A 458 10.11 -24.93 -21.72
CA PRO A 458 9.89 -25.42 -23.06
C PRO A 458 9.73 -24.23 -24.03
N GLU A 459 10.25 -24.38 -25.26
CA GLU A 459 10.10 -23.37 -26.32
C GLU A 459 8.62 -23.11 -26.66
N CYS A 460 7.77 -24.12 -26.49
CA CYS A 460 6.32 -24.01 -26.63
C CYS A 460 5.61 -25.08 -25.79
N GLY A 461 4.48 -24.73 -25.18
CA GLY A 461 3.62 -25.67 -24.46
C GLY A 461 3.53 -25.45 -22.95
N GLU A 462 2.84 -26.37 -22.29
CA GLU A 462 2.65 -26.39 -20.83
C GLU A 462 3.50 -27.46 -20.13
N ASP A 463 4.21 -28.28 -20.91
CA ASP A 463 4.96 -29.44 -20.42
C ASP A 463 6.32 -29.00 -19.90
N LEU A 464 6.35 -28.69 -18.60
CA LEU A 464 7.57 -28.36 -17.90
C LEU A 464 8.36 -29.64 -17.59
N HIS A 465 9.63 -29.69 -17.97
CA HIS A 465 10.47 -30.86 -17.72
C HIS A 465 10.91 -30.91 -16.26
N VAL A 466 10.09 -31.54 -15.42
CA VAL A 466 10.34 -31.67 -13.98
C VAL A 466 10.97 -33.00 -13.56
N GLY A 467 11.26 -33.91 -14.51
CA GLY A 467 11.71 -35.28 -14.22
C GLY A 467 12.96 -35.39 -13.33
N ASN A 468 13.84 -34.38 -13.35
CA ASN A 468 15.01 -34.34 -12.47
C ASN A 468 14.65 -34.24 -10.97
N PHE A 469 13.45 -33.73 -10.67
CA PHE A 469 12.94 -33.58 -9.30
C PHE A 469 11.93 -34.66 -8.94
N PHE A 470 11.44 -35.43 -9.92
CA PHE A 470 10.39 -36.43 -9.74
C PHE A 470 10.77 -37.71 -10.49
N PRO A 471 11.69 -38.52 -9.95
CA PRO A 471 12.27 -39.67 -10.66
C PRO A 471 11.22 -40.75 -11.00
N ASN A 472 10.13 -40.82 -10.23
CA ASN A 472 9.02 -41.75 -10.44
C ASN A 472 7.88 -41.12 -11.28
N GLY A 473 8.15 -39.97 -11.91
CA GLY A 473 7.16 -39.13 -12.57
C GLY A 473 6.45 -38.18 -11.59
N ALA A 474 5.72 -37.21 -12.14
CA ALA A 474 4.96 -36.24 -11.35
C ALA A 474 3.49 -36.23 -11.75
N PHE A 475 2.60 -36.11 -10.78
CA PHE A 475 1.24 -35.63 -11.00
C PHE A 475 1.24 -34.10 -10.96
N SER A 476 0.39 -33.45 -11.75
CA SER A 476 0.25 -31.99 -11.69
C SER A 476 -1.20 -31.54 -11.68
N ALA A 477 -1.46 -30.45 -10.95
CA ALA A 477 -2.75 -29.77 -10.90
C ALA A 477 -2.57 -28.27 -11.10
N ARG A 478 -3.54 -27.63 -11.73
CA ARG A 478 -3.60 -26.16 -11.83
C ARG A 478 -4.40 -25.61 -10.65
N ILE A 479 -3.86 -24.58 -10.03
CA ILE A 479 -4.46 -23.85 -8.91
C ILE A 479 -4.77 -22.43 -9.43
N VAL A 480 -6.05 -22.12 -9.57
CA VAL A 480 -6.57 -20.80 -9.97
C VAL A 480 -7.22 -20.06 -8.80
N GLU A 481 -7.55 -20.80 -7.74
CA GLU A 481 -8.18 -20.33 -6.51
C GLU A 481 -7.45 -20.94 -5.32
N LEU A 482 -7.45 -20.24 -4.18
CA LEU A 482 -6.86 -20.71 -2.94
C LEU A 482 -7.58 -22.00 -2.51
N PRO A 483 -6.85 -23.13 -2.41
CA PRO A 483 -7.44 -24.43 -2.12
C PRO A 483 -8.37 -24.43 -0.89
N GLY A 484 -9.56 -25.00 -1.03
CA GLY A 484 -10.58 -25.02 0.01
C GLY A 484 -11.36 -23.71 0.18
N THR A 485 -11.16 -22.73 -0.70
CA THR A 485 -11.88 -21.44 -0.70
C THR A 485 -12.37 -21.10 -2.12
N SER A 486 -13.15 -20.03 -2.27
CA SER A 486 -13.52 -19.44 -3.57
C SER A 486 -12.69 -18.20 -3.93
N LEU A 487 -11.59 -17.95 -3.21
CA LEU A 487 -10.76 -16.77 -3.43
C LEU A 487 -9.79 -17.03 -4.59
N PRO A 488 -9.73 -16.18 -5.62
CA PRO A 488 -8.77 -16.35 -6.70
C PRO A 488 -7.35 -16.16 -6.20
N THR A 489 -6.42 -16.96 -6.72
CA THR A 489 -4.99 -16.68 -6.53
C THR A 489 -4.60 -15.48 -7.39
N TRP A 490 -3.76 -14.57 -6.88
CA TRP A 490 -3.28 -13.40 -7.66
C TRP A 490 -2.58 -13.79 -8.97
N HIS A 491 -2.03 -14.99 -9.01
CA HIS A 491 -1.49 -15.64 -10.19
C HIS A 491 -2.02 -17.07 -10.24
N ASP A 492 -2.16 -17.64 -11.43
CA ASP A 492 -2.38 -19.08 -11.53
C ASP A 492 -1.09 -19.81 -11.18
N TYR A 493 -1.21 -20.93 -10.50
CA TYR A 493 -0.09 -21.81 -10.18
C TYR A 493 -0.30 -23.20 -10.80
N ARG A 494 0.78 -23.90 -11.10
CA ARG A 494 0.78 -25.35 -11.30
C ARG A 494 1.57 -25.98 -10.17
N ILE A 495 0.92 -26.90 -9.45
CA ILE A 495 1.57 -27.73 -8.44
C ILE A 495 1.93 -29.07 -9.07
N PHE A 496 3.14 -29.54 -8.81
CA PHE A 496 3.64 -30.86 -9.15
C PHE A 496 3.93 -31.63 -7.87
N VAL A 497 3.53 -32.89 -7.82
CA VAL A 497 3.80 -33.81 -6.70
C VAL A 497 4.32 -35.13 -7.23
N ASP A 498 5.13 -35.83 -6.44
CA ASP A 498 5.63 -37.16 -6.82
C ASP A 498 4.47 -38.10 -7.18
N ASN A 499 4.61 -38.79 -8.31
CA ASN A 499 3.70 -39.84 -8.70
C ASN A 499 4.09 -41.09 -7.92
N TYR A 500 3.29 -41.46 -6.91
CA TYR A 500 3.49 -42.56 -5.94
C TYR A 500 3.45 -43.97 -6.56
N SER A 501 3.93 -44.12 -7.80
CA SER A 501 4.11 -45.40 -8.48
C SER A 501 5.18 -46.28 -7.80
N GLY A 502 5.99 -45.71 -6.90
CA GLY A 502 6.95 -46.41 -6.04
C GLY A 502 7.02 -45.79 -4.63
N PRO A 503 7.74 -46.43 -3.69
CA PRO A 503 7.93 -45.89 -2.35
C PRO A 503 8.68 -44.55 -2.40
N CYS A 504 8.12 -43.53 -1.73
CA CYS A 504 8.71 -42.20 -1.61
C CYS A 504 9.13 -41.96 -0.15
N ALA A 505 10.30 -41.36 0.07
CA ALA A 505 10.76 -41.02 1.40
C ALA A 505 9.96 -39.85 2.00
N ALA A 506 9.91 -39.78 3.32
CA ALA A 506 9.20 -38.74 4.06
C ALA A 506 9.76 -37.33 3.74
N ASN A 507 8.86 -36.39 3.49
CA ASN A 507 9.19 -35.01 3.20
C ASN A 507 9.27 -34.19 4.49
N THR A 508 10.48 -34.12 5.04
CA THR A 508 10.78 -33.35 6.25
C THR A 508 10.44 -31.86 6.13
N SER A 509 10.45 -31.29 4.92
CA SER A 509 10.13 -29.87 4.73
C SER A 509 8.64 -29.61 4.92
N VAL A 510 7.79 -30.48 4.37
CA VAL A 510 6.34 -30.40 4.52
C VAL A 510 5.93 -30.63 5.98
N LEU A 511 6.54 -31.62 6.64
CA LEU A 511 6.31 -31.89 8.05
C LEU A 511 6.72 -30.70 8.93
N THR A 512 7.92 -30.15 8.71
CA THR A 512 8.44 -29.03 9.51
C THR A 512 7.62 -27.75 9.30
N MET A 513 7.26 -27.45 8.05
CA MET A 513 6.61 -26.17 7.70
C MET A 513 5.11 -26.17 7.97
N PHE A 514 4.44 -27.32 7.84
CA PHE A 514 2.98 -27.39 7.85
C PHE A 514 2.43 -28.33 8.92
N GLY A 515 3.25 -29.12 9.59
CA GLY A 515 2.81 -30.14 10.54
C GLY A 515 2.04 -31.29 9.86
N ILE A 516 2.26 -31.49 8.55
CA ILE A 516 1.53 -32.47 7.75
C ILE A 516 2.49 -33.60 7.34
N PRO A 517 2.19 -34.88 7.66
CA PRO A 517 2.97 -36.00 7.15
C PRO A 517 2.76 -36.13 5.65
N TRP A 518 3.85 -36.13 4.89
CA TRP A 518 3.84 -36.23 3.44
C TRP A 518 5.08 -36.98 2.96
N SER A 519 4.97 -37.72 1.87
CA SER A 519 6.08 -38.45 1.25
C SER A 519 6.31 -37.94 -0.17
N GLY A 520 7.55 -37.81 -0.61
CA GLY A 520 7.89 -37.29 -1.94
C GLY A 520 7.92 -35.76 -2.05
N ASN A 521 8.40 -35.26 -3.18
CA ASN A 521 8.63 -33.84 -3.45
C ASN A 521 7.32 -33.11 -3.78
N ILE A 522 7.30 -31.80 -3.52
CA ILE A 522 6.26 -30.88 -4.02
C ILE A 522 6.96 -29.72 -4.71
N MET A 523 6.47 -29.30 -5.88
CA MET A 523 6.97 -28.14 -6.59
C MET A 523 5.80 -27.24 -7.03
N LEU A 524 5.91 -25.95 -6.77
CA LEU A 524 4.95 -24.94 -7.19
C LEU A 524 5.58 -24.03 -8.24
N VAL A 525 4.90 -23.86 -9.37
CA VAL A 525 5.34 -23.02 -10.50
C VAL A 525 4.26 -21.98 -10.80
N ARG A 526 4.67 -20.75 -11.08
CA ARG A 526 3.75 -19.64 -11.39
C ARG A 526 3.51 -19.52 -12.90
N TYR A 527 2.25 -19.38 -13.32
CA TYR A 527 1.92 -19.01 -14.69
C TYR A 527 2.14 -17.51 -14.93
N ALA A 528 2.52 -17.17 -16.16
CA ALA A 528 2.40 -15.83 -16.68
C ALA A 528 0.92 -15.44 -16.76
N ASN A 529 0.62 -14.19 -16.37
CA ASN A 529 -0.75 -13.67 -16.32
C ASN A 529 -1.51 -14.01 -17.62
N PRO A 530 -2.66 -14.71 -17.54
CA PRO A 530 -3.43 -15.15 -18.72
C PRO A 530 -3.91 -14.00 -19.60
N GLU A 531 -4.03 -12.77 -19.07
CA GLU A 531 -4.40 -11.58 -19.83
C GLU A 531 -3.23 -10.95 -20.61
N ALA A 532 -1.99 -11.34 -20.30
CA ALA A 532 -0.85 -10.91 -21.09
C ALA A 532 -0.90 -11.64 -22.44
N LYS A 533 -1.29 -10.94 -23.51
CA LYS A 533 -1.26 -11.48 -24.89
C LYS A 533 0.14 -12.06 -25.16
N PHE A 534 0.25 -13.40 -25.11
CA PHE A 534 1.50 -14.10 -25.33
C PHE A 534 2.06 -13.74 -26.71
N ARG A 535 3.29 -13.22 -26.74
CA ARG A 535 4.04 -13.16 -28.00
C ARG A 535 4.33 -14.61 -28.41
N ARG A 536 4.29 -14.92 -29.72
CA ARG A 536 4.82 -16.21 -30.20
C ARG A 536 6.26 -16.36 -29.66
N GLY A 537 6.48 -17.32 -28.77
CA GLY A 537 7.78 -17.61 -28.14
C GLY A 537 7.96 -17.13 -26.68
N SER A 538 6.98 -16.51 -26.03
CA SER A 538 7.08 -16.26 -24.57
C SER A 538 6.53 -17.44 -23.78
N SER A 539 7.33 -17.97 -22.85
CA SER A 539 6.93 -19.06 -21.94
C SER A 539 5.68 -18.71 -21.12
N ARG A 540 4.85 -19.72 -20.86
CA ARG A 540 3.65 -19.63 -20.00
C ARG A 540 3.96 -19.53 -18.52
N PHE A 541 5.22 -19.60 -18.10
CA PHE A 541 5.61 -19.58 -16.70
C PHE A 541 6.47 -18.35 -16.36
N GLN A 542 6.36 -17.87 -15.12
CA GLN A 542 7.11 -16.74 -14.57
C GLN A 542 7.94 -17.16 -13.35
N HIS A 543 9.03 -16.43 -13.10
CA HIS A 543 9.90 -16.65 -11.93
C HIS A 543 9.16 -16.41 -10.62
N ILE A 544 9.14 -17.37 -9.70
CA ILE A 544 8.75 -17.10 -8.30
C ILE A 544 9.91 -16.37 -7.61
N LEU A 545 9.63 -15.19 -7.07
CA LEU A 545 10.61 -14.41 -6.33
C LEU A 545 10.74 -14.94 -4.90
N ARG A 546 11.92 -14.79 -4.30
CA ARG A 546 12.16 -15.22 -2.90
C ARG A 546 11.21 -14.55 -1.91
N SER A 547 10.79 -13.31 -2.17
CA SER A 547 9.80 -12.58 -1.37
C SER A 547 8.39 -13.18 -1.44
N GLU A 548 8.10 -14.01 -2.44
CA GLU A 548 6.80 -14.64 -2.66
C GLU A 548 6.69 -16.03 -2.01
N LEU A 549 7.78 -16.56 -1.44
CA LEU A 549 7.80 -17.89 -0.80
C LEU A 549 6.78 -18.02 0.33
N GLY A 550 6.56 -16.95 1.10
CA GLY A 550 5.54 -16.96 2.16
C GLY A 550 4.13 -17.23 1.63
N PHE A 551 3.78 -16.65 0.48
CA PHE A 551 2.49 -16.90 -0.17
C PHE A 551 2.46 -18.30 -0.81
N CYS A 552 3.55 -18.74 -1.44
CA CYS A 552 3.65 -20.10 -1.97
C CYS A 552 3.45 -21.16 -0.87
N ASN A 553 4.01 -20.93 0.32
CA ASN A 553 3.82 -21.79 1.49
C ASN A 553 2.34 -21.86 1.90
N LEU A 554 1.63 -20.74 1.89
CA LEU A 554 0.19 -20.72 2.17
C LEU A 554 -0.59 -21.54 1.14
N VAL A 555 -0.32 -21.35 -0.16
CA VAL A 555 -0.97 -22.09 -1.25
C VAL A 555 -0.75 -23.59 -1.09
N VAL A 556 0.49 -24.04 -0.84
CA VAL A 556 0.81 -25.45 -0.65
C VAL A 556 0.17 -26.02 0.63
N ALA A 557 0.18 -25.27 1.73
CA ALA A 557 -0.45 -25.69 2.99
C ALA A 557 -1.96 -25.92 2.82
N LEU A 558 -2.65 -24.99 2.18
CA LEU A 558 -4.08 -25.11 1.89
C LEU A 558 -4.36 -26.28 0.94
N TRP A 559 -3.55 -26.43 -0.10
CA TRP A 559 -3.68 -27.51 -1.07
C TRP A 559 -3.57 -28.89 -0.40
N LEU A 560 -2.53 -29.08 0.44
CA LEU A 560 -2.32 -30.31 1.18
C LEU A 560 -3.51 -30.64 2.10
N ARG A 561 -4.02 -29.64 2.83
CA ARG A 561 -5.20 -29.82 3.69
C ARG A 561 -6.44 -30.22 2.89
N GLN A 562 -6.69 -29.57 1.76
CA GLN A 562 -7.82 -29.92 0.89
C GLN A 562 -7.68 -31.34 0.35
N VAL A 563 -6.49 -31.72 -0.09
CA VAL A 563 -6.18 -33.07 -0.59
C VAL A 563 -6.44 -34.13 0.48
N ILE A 564 -6.00 -33.89 1.72
CA ILE A 564 -6.24 -34.79 2.85
C ILE A 564 -7.73 -34.87 3.16
N ALA A 565 -8.41 -33.71 3.25
CA ALA A 565 -9.83 -33.64 3.58
C ALA A 565 -10.74 -34.32 2.54
N THR A 566 -10.37 -34.25 1.26
CA THR A 566 -11.13 -34.86 0.15
C THR A 566 -10.82 -36.35 -0.05
N GLY A 567 -9.82 -36.90 0.66
CA GLY A 567 -9.42 -38.30 0.52
C GLY A 567 -8.78 -38.63 -0.84
N LEU A 568 -8.51 -37.64 -1.69
CA LEU A 568 -7.95 -37.81 -3.04
C LEU A 568 -6.56 -38.49 -3.05
N TYR A 569 -5.89 -38.56 -1.89
CA TYR A 569 -4.55 -39.10 -1.71
C TYR A 569 -4.40 -39.94 -0.42
N GLY A 570 -5.46 -40.60 0.04
CA GLY A 570 -5.42 -41.43 1.25
C GLY A 570 -4.26 -42.44 1.29
N ASP A 571 -3.87 -43.00 0.14
CA ASP A 571 -2.76 -43.94 0.00
C ASP A 571 -1.37 -43.29 -0.16
N ALA A 572 -1.28 -41.97 -0.37
CA ALA A 572 -0.01 -41.24 -0.44
C ALA A 572 0.47 -40.78 0.94
N VAL A 573 -0.44 -40.70 1.91
CA VAL A 573 -0.15 -40.54 3.33
C VAL A 573 0.11 -41.93 3.93
N LYS A 574 1.21 -42.58 3.51
CA LYS A 574 1.66 -43.82 4.15
C LYS A 574 2.57 -43.48 5.31
N PHE A 575 2.13 -43.81 6.51
CA PHE A 575 2.99 -43.85 7.68
C PHE A 575 3.89 -45.08 7.55
N ASP A 576 5.20 -44.86 7.60
CA ASP A 576 6.13 -45.97 7.84
C ASP A 576 6.00 -46.33 9.32
N ASP A 577 5.37 -47.46 9.63
CA ASP A 577 5.20 -47.95 11.01
C ASP A 577 6.55 -48.19 11.73
N SER A 578 7.67 -48.18 10.99
CA SER A 578 9.02 -48.30 11.56
C SER A 578 9.61 -46.98 12.07
N ASP A 579 9.02 -45.83 11.73
CA ASP A 579 9.48 -44.53 12.17
C ASP A 579 8.75 -44.10 13.46
N ASN A 580 9.50 -43.77 14.52
CA ASN A 580 8.95 -43.41 15.84
C ASN A 580 8.05 -42.15 15.79
N SER A 581 8.12 -41.38 14.70
CA SER A 581 7.22 -40.26 14.41
C SER A 581 5.76 -40.71 14.22
N SER A 582 5.50 -41.95 13.78
CA SER A 582 4.15 -42.51 13.58
C SER A 582 3.36 -42.70 14.89
N LYS A 583 4.06 -42.87 16.03
CA LYS A 583 3.43 -42.98 17.37
C LYS A 583 2.97 -41.66 17.96
N LEU A 584 3.43 -40.53 17.41
CA LEU A 584 3.00 -39.19 17.84
C LEU A 584 1.69 -38.74 17.18
N PHE A 585 1.19 -39.49 16.19
CA PHE A 585 0.02 -39.14 15.38
C PHE A 585 -1.14 -40.15 15.44
N LYS A 586 -0.93 -41.34 16.03
CA LYS A 586 -2.01 -42.18 16.56
C LYS A 586 -2.32 -41.74 17.98
#